data_AF-A0A3D3HZJ4-F1
#
_entry.id   AF-A0A3D3HZJ4-F1
#
_cell.length_a   1.000
_cell.length_b   1.000
_cell.length_c   1.000
_cell.angle_alpha   90.00
_cell.angle_beta   90.00
_cell.angle_gamma   90.00
#
_symmetry.space_group_name_H-M   'P 1'
#
loop_
_entity.id
_entity.type
_entity.pdbx_description
1 polymer ?
#
loop_
_entity_poly.entity_id
_entity_poly.type
_entity_poly.pdbx_seq_one_letter_code
_entity_poly.pdbx_strand_id
1 'polypeptide(L)'
;FLDLADTNEDSRGWRRVGLPLQAITGFSRTNKTIQSIAVATSESMTFLLGEIQILDDTTPLYAEPINSREMNIGSGDQVTFQARASGGATKVVYQWDFDAADGLQVDAEGRQVRFRFRKPGTFTVTLTVRDAYGLKTPYSTTLKVVVN
;
A
#
# COMPACT_ATOMS: atom_id res chain seq x y z
N PHE A 1 -14.57 -1.75 -9.87
CA PHE A 1 -14.96 -2.78 -8.89
C PHE A 1 -14.03 -2.70 -7.70
N LEU A 2 -14.55 -2.94 -6.50
CA LEU A 2 -13.76 -2.97 -5.28
C LEU A 2 -12.97 -4.28 -5.22
N ASP A 3 -11.64 -4.21 -5.24
CA ASP A 3 -10.79 -5.39 -5.13
C ASP A 3 -10.65 -5.82 -3.67
N LEU A 4 -11.07 -7.04 -3.37
CA LEU A 4 -11.07 -7.63 -2.03
C LEU A 4 -9.89 -8.59 -1.81
N ALA A 5 -9.11 -8.90 -2.84
CA ALA A 5 -8.02 -9.87 -2.77
C ALA A 5 -6.94 -9.45 -1.76
N ASP A 6 -6.70 -8.14 -1.64
CA ASP A 6 -5.68 -7.55 -0.77
C ASP A 6 -6.18 -7.25 0.66
N THR A 7 -7.43 -7.59 1.00
CA THR A 7 -7.99 -7.30 2.32
C THR A 7 -7.59 -8.36 3.34
N ASN A 8 -7.20 -7.91 4.54
CA ASN A 8 -6.90 -8.83 5.64
C ASN A 8 -8.20 -9.44 6.17
N GLU A 9 -8.19 -10.76 6.32
CA GLU A 9 -9.24 -11.55 6.95
C GLU A 9 -9.00 -11.60 8.46
N ASP A 10 -10.03 -11.36 9.27
CA ASP A 10 -9.96 -11.52 10.72
C ASP A 10 -10.04 -12.99 11.13
N SER A 11 -9.87 -13.28 12.42
CA SER A 11 -9.90 -14.65 12.95
C SER A 11 -11.25 -15.37 12.78
N ARG A 12 -12.31 -14.65 12.38
CA ARG A 12 -13.65 -15.17 12.14
C ARG A 12 -13.98 -15.22 10.63
N GLY A 13 -13.01 -14.98 9.76
CA GLY A 13 -13.21 -14.98 8.32
C GLY A 13 -13.77 -13.67 7.75
N TRP A 14 -13.91 -12.62 8.58
CA TRP A 14 -14.45 -11.35 8.10
C TRP A 14 -13.38 -10.51 7.43
N ARG A 15 -13.71 -9.99 6.26
CA ARG A 15 -12.90 -9.00 5.56
C ARG A 15 -13.49 -7.62 5.74
N ARG A 16 -12.61 -6.63 5.94
CA ARG A 16 -12.98 -5.23 6.07
C ARG A 16 -12.55 -4.47 4.84
N VAL A 17 -13.38 -3.52 4.43
CA VAL A 17 -13.08 -2.67 3.29
C VAL A 17 -13.50 -1.24 3.57
N GLY A 18 -12.61 -0.30 3.28
CA GLY A 18 -12.92 1.12 3.24
C GLY A 18 -13.33 1.54 1.84
N LEU A 19 -14.45 2.23 1.73
CA LEU A 19 -14.85 2.95 0.53
C LEU A 19 -14.73 4.45 0.82
N PRO A 20 -13.66 5.12 0.35
CA PRO A 20 -13.56 6.55 0.55
C PRO A 20 -14.59 7.24 -0.33
N LEU A 21 -15.66 7.75 0.29
CA LEU A 21 -16.75 8.42 -0.42
C LEU A 21 -16.24 9.62 -1.23
N GLN A 22 -15.20 10.30 -0.77
CA GLN A 22 -14.59 11.42 -1.50
C GLN A 22 -13.95 11.02 -2.84
N ALA A 23 -13.61 9.74 -3.02
CA ALA A 23 -13.09 9.21 -4.28
C ALA A 23 -14.20 8.91 -5.31
N ILE A 24 -15.48 8.94 -4.90
CA ILE A 24 -16.61 8.78 -5.80
C ILE A 24 -16.87 10.12 -6.49
N THR A 25 -16.90 10.12 -7.82
CA THR A 25 -17.21 11.33 -8.60
C THR A 25 -18.54 11.95 -8.14
N GLY A 26 -18.53 13.24 -7.79
CA GLY A 26 -19.71 13.95 -7.30
C GLY A 26 -19.96 13.85 -5.79
N PHE A 27 -19.13 13.12 -5.04
CA PHE A 27 -19.18 13.02 -3.57
C PHE A 27 -18.08 13.84 -2.86
N SER A 28 -17.33 14.66 -3.60
CA SER A 28 -16.29 15.51 -3.02
C SER A 28 -16.88 16.55 -2.06
N ARG A 29 -16.55 16.44 -0.76
CA ARG A 29 -16.77 17.46 0.28
C ARG A 29 -18.22 17.96 0.43
N THR A 30 -19.21 17.13 0.11
CA THR A 30 -20.63 17.49 0.22
C THR A 30 -21.41 16.38 0.91
N ASN A 31 -22.45 16.77 1.65
CA ASN A 31 -23.41 15.82 2.19
C ASN A 31 -24.24 15.26 1.04
N LYS A 32 -24.00 14.00 0.67
CA LYS A 32 -24.73 13.28 -0.38
C LYS A 32 -25.44 12.07 0.23
N THR A 33 -26.59 11.74 -0.35
CA THR A 33 -27.37 10.56 0.04
C THR A 33 -27.06 9.42 -0.92
N ILE A 34 -26.60 8.28 -0.39
CA ILE A 34 -26.54 7.03 -1.16
C ILE A 34 -27.97 6.50 -1.27
N GLN A 35 -28.50 6.40 -2.48
CA GLN A 35 -29.89 5.97 -2.71
C GLN A 35 -30.04 4.44 -2.68
N SER A 36 -29.04 3.71 -3.17
CA SER A 36 -29.03 2.25 -3.16
C SER A 36 -27.60 1.71 -3.19
N ILE A 37 -27.42 0.52 -2.62
CA ILE A 37 -26.21 -0.29 -2.74
C ILE A 37 -26.66 -1.64 -3.30
N ALA A 38 -26.08 -2.05 -4.42
CA ALA A 38 -26.35 -3.34 -5.03
C ALA A 38 -25.15 -4.27 -4.85
N VAL A 39 -25.42 -5.52 -4.50
CA VAL A 39 -24.43 -6.61 -4.42
C VAL A 39 -24.91 -7.72 -5.33
N ALA A 40 -24.00 -8.24 -6.17
CA ALA A 40 -24.30 -9.33 -7.08
C ALA A 40 -23.28 -10.46 -6.90
N THR A 41 -23.76 -11.71 -6.91
CA THR A 41 -22.95 -12.92 -6.87
C THR A 41 -23.24 -13.76 -8.11
N SER A 42 -22.24 -14.49 -8.59
CA SER A 42 -22.39 -15.41 -9.73
C SER A 42 -22.93 -16.79 -9.33
N GLU A 43 -23.03 -17.05 -8.02
CA GLU A 43 -23.50 -18.31 -7.44
C GLU A 43 -24.47 -18.03 -6.28
N SER A 44 -25.34 -19.00 -5.99
CA SER A 44 -26.21 -18.98 -4.81
C SER A 44 -25.37 -19.16 -3.55
N MET A 45 -25.00 -18.04 -2.92
CA MET A 45 -24.20 -18.01 -1.69
C MET A 45 -24.90 -17.18 -0.63
N THR A 46 -24.69 -17.51 0.64
CA THR A 46 -25.08 -16.64 1.75
C THR A 46 -24.03 -15.54 1.89
N PHE A 47 -24.44 -14.29 1.66
CA PHE A 47 -23.60 -13.12 1.89
C PHE A 47 -23.98 -12.49 3.23
N LEU A 48 -23.02 -12.46 4.17
CA LEU A 48 -23.21 -11.84 5.48
C LEU A 48 -22.61 -10.43 5.48
N LEU A 49 -23.41 -9.44 5.87
CA LEU A 49 -22.95 -8.11 6.17
C LEU A 49 -22.75 -7.98 7.68
N GLY A 50 -21.55 -7.55 8.06
CA GLY A 50 -21.22 -7.21 9.43
C GLY A 50 -21.62 -5.78 9.73
N GLU A 51 -20.72 -5.06 10.38
CA GLU A 51 -20.93 -3.64 10.68
C GLU A 51 -20.64 -2.75 9.47
N ILE A 52 -21.52 -1.77 9.23
CA ILE A 52 -21.30 -0.68 8.27
C ILE A 52 -21.17 0.61 9.09
N GLN A 53 -20.01 1.25 9.00
CA GLN A 53 -19.72 2.50 9.70
C GLN A 53 -19.30 3.58 8.70
N ILE A 54 -19.67 4.82 8.99
CA ILE A 54 -19.10 6.01 8.36
C ILE A 54 -18.00 6.51 9.29
N LEU A 55 -16.78 6.55 8.79
CA LEU A 55 -15.59 6.92 9.55
C LEU A 55 -14.95 8.15 8.92
N ASP A 56 -14.55 9.11 9.75
CA ASP A 56 -13.60 10.14 9.36
C ASP A 56 -12.18 9.64 9.64
N ASP A 57 -11.58 9.00 8.62
CA ASP A 57 -10.26 8.39 8.75
C ASP A 57 -9.14 9.42 8.51
N THR A 58 -8.70 10.02 9.61
CA THR A 58 -7.56 10.96 9.66
C THR A 58 -6.23 10.26 9.93
N THR A 59 -6.18 8.93 9.94
CA THR A 59 -4.96 8.16 10.21
C THR A 59 -3.90 8.50 9.15
N PRO A 60 -2.73 9.04 9.52
CA PRO A 60 -1.67 9.33 8.55
C PRO A 60 -1.11 8.03 7.94
N LEU A 61 -0.55 8.14 6.74
CA LEU A 61 0.22 7.03 6.17
C LEU A 61 1.52 6.85 6.94
N TYR A 62 1.86 5.59 7.18
CA TYR A 62 3.12 5.18 7.80
C TYR A 62 3.66 3.94 7.09
N ALA A 63 4.98 3.85 6.94
CA ALA A 63 5.62 2.65 6.41
C ALA A 63 6.99 2.38 7.00
N GLU A 64 7.32 1.10 7.09
CA GLU A 64 8.63 0.60 7.52
C GLU A 64 9.10 -0.51 6.58
N PRO A 65 10.33 -0.42 6.06
CA PRO A 65 11.00 -1.56 5.45
C PRO A 65 11.25 -2.63 6.52
N ILE A 66 10.82 -3.87 6.27
CA ILE A 66 11.10 -5.02 7.16
C ILE A 66 12.61 -5.30 7.18
N ASN A 67 13.26 -5.02 6.06
CA ASN A 67 14.69 -5.08 5.89
C ASN A 67 15.38 -3.87 6.57
N SER A 68 15.31 -3.79 7.89
CA SER A 68 15.63 -2.58 8.67
C SER A 68 17.11 -2.40 9.05
N ARG A 69 18.01 -3.28 8.60
CA ARG A 69 19.45 -3.20 8.88
C ARG A 69 20.23 -3.00 7.58
N GLU A 70 21.36 -2.30 7.68
CA GLU A 70 22.32 -2.18 6.58
C GLU A 70 22.59 -3.56 6.00
N MET A 71 22.23 -3.74 4.73
CA MET A 71 22.50 -4.97 4.02
C MET A 71 23.89 -4.90 3.43
N ASN A 72 24.71 -5.91 3.70
CA ASN A 72 25.99 -6.07 3.05
C ASN A 72 25.91 -7.28 2.10
N ILE A 73 25.83 -7.02 0.80
CA ILE A 73 25.56 -8.04 -0.23
C ILE A 73 26.67 -8.07 -1.28
N GLY A 74 26.81 -9.18 -2.01
CA GLY A 74 27.72 -9.26 -3.15
C GLY A 74 27.13 -8.65 -4.42
N SER A 75 27.96 -8.07 -5.27
CA SER A 75 27.54 -7.66 -6.61
C SER A 75 26.92 -8.82 -7.40
N GLY A 76 25.71 -8.60 -7.95
CA GLY A 76 24.96 -9.62 -8.68
C GLY A 76 23.93 -10.38 -7.84
N ASP A 77 23.94 -10.22 -6.52
CA ASP A 77 22.96 -10.85 -5.63
C ASP A 77 21.57 -10.23 -5.81
N GLN A 78 20.55 -11.08 -5.75
CA GLN A 78 19.15 -10.64 -5.76
C GLN A 78 18.63 -10.53 -4.33
N VAL A 79 18.16 -9.35 -3.97
CA VAL A 79 17.60 -9.04 -2.66
C VAL A 79 16.08 -9.00 -2.75
N THR A 80 15.42 -9.55 -1.74
CA THR A 80 13.99 -9.37 -1.56
C THR A 80 13.74 -8.23 -0.58
N PHE A 81 13.09 -7.19 -1.04
CA PHE A 81 12.63 -6.06 -0.23
C PHE A 81 11.19 -6.28 0.16
N GLN A 82 10.89 -6.05 1.44
CA GLN A 82 9.55 -6.14 1.99
C GLN A 82 9.29 -4.93 2.88
N ALA A 83 8.06 -4.45 2.87
CA ALA A 83 7.62 -3.37 3.74
C ALA A 83 6.29 -3.71 4.43
N ARG A 84 6.06 -3.02 5.53
CA ARG A 84 4.75 -2.91 6.16
C ARG A 84 4.32 -1.46 6.11
N ALA A 85 3.04 -1.24 5.84
CA ALA A 85 2.46 0.09 5.88
C ALA A 85 1.13 0.06 6.62
N SER A 86 0.78 1.20 7.21
CA SER A 86 -0.51 1.48 7.82
C SER A 86 -1.05 2.78 7.25
N GLY A 87 -2.36 2.86 7.11
CA GLY A 87 -3.03 4.02 6.54
C GLY A 87 -4.51 4.09 6.90
N GLY A 88 -4.92 3.44 8.00
CA GLY A 88 -6.33 3.32 8.37
C GLY A 88 -7.11 2.47 7.38
N ALA A 89 -8.20 3.03 6.85
CA ALA A 89 -9.15 2.36 5.96
C ALA A 89 -8.80 2.48 4.46
N THR A 90 -7.70 3.15 4.10
CA THR A 90 -7.31 3.33 2.70
C THR A 90 -6.54 2.14 2.14
N LYS A 91 -6.61 1.96 0.81
CA LYS A 91 -5.72 1.04 0.10
C LYS A 91 -4.36 1.70 -0.08
N VAL A 92 -3.32 1.09 0.48
CA VAL A 92 -1.95 1.60 0.37
C VAL A 92 -1.25 1.00 -0.84
N VAL A 93 -0.56 1.84 -1.60
CA VAL A 93 0.31 1.45 -2.72
C VAL A 93 1.76 1.65 -2.31
N TYR A 94 2.61 0.66 -2.58
CA TYR A 94 4.04 0.65 -2.25
C TYR A 94 4.85 0.93 -3.51
N GLN A 95 5.75 1.88 -3.45
CA GLN A 95 6.66 2.27 -4.53
C GLN A 95 8.09 2.28 -3.99
N TRP A 96 8.99 1.65 -4.74
CA TRP A 96 10.40 1.51 -4.38
C TRP A 96 11.26 2.19 -5.43
N ASP A 97 12.24 2.93 -4.94
CA ASP A 97 13.36 3.51 -5.69
C ASP A 97 14.63 2.89 -5.11
N PHE A 98 15.44 2.23 -5.93
CA PHE A 98 16.63 1.53 -5.46
C PHE A 98 17.89 2.37 -5.49
N ASP A 99 17.81 3.61 -5.98
CA ASP A 99 18.92 4.55 -5.90
C ASP A 99 18.44 5.97 -5.58
N ALA A 100 19.37 6.92 -5.66
CA ALA A 100 19.09 8.34 -5.45
C ALA A 100 19.79 9.20 -6.51
N ALA A 101 20.34 8.57 -7.55
CA ALA A 101 21.22 9.20 -8.51
C ALA A 101 20.43 9.92 -9.62
N ASP A 102 19.21 9.47 -9.91
CA ASP A 102 18.36 10.02 -10.98
C ASP A 102 17.10 10.75 -10.47
N GLY A 103 17.07 11.05 -9.16
CA GLY A 103 15.94 11.68 -8.49
C GLY A 103 15.13 10.66 -7.70
N LEU A 104 13.87 11.00 -7.41
CA LEU A 104 12.91 10.04 -6.84
C LEU A 104 12.09 9.44 -7.98
N GLN A 105 12.30 8.16 -8.26
CA GLN A 105 11.58 7.42 -9.30
C GLN A 105 10.86 6.20 -8.73
N VAL A 106 10.13 5.49 -9.59
CA VAL A 106 9.45 4.23 -9.23
C VAL A 106 10.07 3.11 -10.04
N ASP A 107 11.00 2.39 -9.44
CA ASP A 107 11.66 1.22 -10.04
C ASP A 107 10.81 -0.04 -9.91
N ALA A 108 10.10 -0.16 -8.79
CA ALA A 108 9.24 -1.30 -8.52
C ALA A 108 8.03 -0.92 -7.66
N GLU A 109 6.93 -1.66 -7.84
CA GLU A 109 5.74 -1.53 -7.01
C GLU A 109 5.40 -2.84 -6.32
N GLY A 110 4.87 -2.75 -5.10
CA GLY A 110 4.37 -3.88 -4.33
C GLY A 110 4.94 -3.99 -2.91
N ARG A 111 4.18 -4.67 -2.04
CA ARG A 111 4.58 -4.89 -0.63
C ARG A 111 5.89 -5.68 -0.52
N GLN A 112 6.11 -6.59 -1.48
CA GLN A 112 7.32 -7.39 -1.61
C GLN A 112 7.81 -7.32 -3.04
N VAL A 113 9.05 -6.92 -3.23
CA VAL A 113 9.70 -6.79 -4.54
C VAL A 113 11.08 -7.45 -4.49
N ARG A 114 11.59 -7.86 -5.66
CA ARG A 114 12.94 -8.40 -5.78
C ARG A 114 13.77 -7.52 -6.71
N PHE A 115 14.95 -7.13 -6.26
CA PHE A 115 15.85 -6.27 -7.03
C PHE A 115 17.28 -6.80 -6.99
N ARG A 116 18.06 -6.54 -8.04
CA ARG A 116 19.44 -7.01 -8.18
C ARG A 116 20.37 -5.83 -8.43
N PHE A 117 21.29 -5.60 -7.50
CA PHE A 117 22.35 -4.62 -7.66
C PHE A 117 23.48 -5.23 -8.51
N ARG A 118 23.86 -4.53 -9.59
CA ARG A 118 24.87 -5.03 -10.56
C ARG A 118 26.24 -4.38 -10.40
N LYS A 119 26.34 -3.35 -9.57
CA LYS A 119 27.56 -2.58 -9.35
C LYS A 119 27.81 -2.52 -7.84
N PRO A 120 29.07 -2.64 -7.39
CA PRO A 120 29.42 -2.36 -6.01
C PRO A 120 29.21 -0.88 -5.70
N GLY A 121 28.92 -0.57 -4.43
CA GLY A 121 28.64 0.78 -3.96
C GLY A 121 27.60 0.82 -2.84
N THR A 122 27.37 2.02 -2.33
CA THR A 122 26.34 2.28 -1.32
C THR A 122 25.13 2.91 -2.00
N PHE A 123 23.98 2.24 -1.89
CA PHE A 123 22.70 2.68 -2.44
C PHE A 123 21.77 3.12 -1.31
N THR A 124 21.08 4.24 -1.53
CA THR A 124 19.97 4.67 -0.67
C THR A 124 18.69 4.25 -1.36
N VAL A 125 18.01 3.25 -0.81
CA VAL A 125 16.73 2.78 -1.34
C VAL A 125 15.63 3.57 -0.64
N THR A 126 14.74 4.17 -1.41
CA THR A 126 13.60 4.93 -0.91
C THR A 126 12.32 4.12 -1.07
N LEU A 127 11.58 3.97 0.02
CA LEU A 127 10.22 3.44 0.03
C LEU A 127 9.25 4.62 0.13
N THR A 128 8.36 4.74 -0.84
CA THR A 128 7.23 5.67 -0.80
C THR A 128 5.93 4.89 -0.75
N VAL A 129 5.09 5.22 0.22
CA VAL A 129 3.72 4.71 0.30
C VAL A 129 2.73 5.82 0.02
N ARG A 130 1.75 5.52 -0.83
CA ARG A 130 0.68 6.45 -1.20
C ARG A 130 -0.69 5.84 -0.99
N ASP A 131 -1.67 6.71 -0.78
CA ASP A 131 -3.08 6.37 -0.81
C ASP A 131 -3.48 6.12 -2.28
N ALA A 132 -4.09 4.97 -2.57
CA ALA A 132 -4.54 4.61 -3.91
C ALA A 132 -5.53 5.62 -4.52
N TYR A 133 -6.24 6.36 -3.67
CA TYR A 133 -7.24 7.37 -4.03
C TYR A 133 -6.68 8.81 -3.94
N GLY A 134 -5.42 8.99 -3.52
CA GLY A 134 -4.77 10.30 -3.45
C GLY A 134 -5.33 11.23 -2.36
N LEU A 135 -6.02 10.68 -1.36
CA LEU A 135 -6.69 11.45 -0.32
C LEU A 135 -5.76 11.82 0.85
N LYS A 136 -4.68 11.08 1.04
CA LYS A 136 -3.70 11.28 2.11
C LYS A 136 -2.35 11.66 1.54
N THR A 137 -1.62 12.48 2.28
CA THR A 137 -0.23 12.82 1.96
C THR A 137 0.62 11.54 1.91
N PRO A 138 1.41 11.31 0.85
CA PRO A 138 2.35 10.20 0.79
C PRO A 138 3.34 10.22 1.96
N TYR A 139 3.82 9.03 2.33
CA TYR A 139 4.88 8.88 3.34
C TYR A 139 6.10 8.21 2.70
N SER A 140 7.30 8.73 2.98
CA SER A 140 8.55 8.18 2.47
C SER A 140 9.54 7.88 3.60
N THR A 141 10.31 6.81 3.43
CA THR A 141 11.40 6.41 4.32
C THR A 141 12.52 5.78 3.51
N THR A 142 13.73 5.73 4.07
CA THR A 142 14.92 5.24 3.36
C THR A 142 15.62 4.12 4.12
N LEU A 143 16.34 3.29 3.38
CA LEU A 143 17.23 2.25 3.91
C LEU A 143 18.53 2.25 3.10
N LYS A 144 19.65 1.94 3.76
CA LYS A 144 20.97 1.86 3.11
C LYS A 144 21.32 0.41 2.76
N VAL A 145 21.81 0.22 1.55
CA VAL A 145 22.33 -1.05 1.05
C VAL A 145 23.77 -0.86 0.62
N VAL A 146 24.67 -1.69 1.12
CA VAL A 146 26.09 -1.73 0.75
C VAL A 146 26.33 -2.98 -0.09
N VAL A 147 26.90 -2.78 -1.28
CA VAL A 147 27.21 -3.84 -2.23
C VAL A 147 28.73 -3.90 -2.39
N ASN A 148 29.33 -5.05 -2.07
CA ASN A 148 30.77 -5.30 -2.25
C ASN A 148 31.10 -5.94 -3.60
#